data_AF-A0A7R9K918-F1
#
_entry.id   AF-A0A7R9K918-F1
#
_cell.length_a   1.000
_cell.length_b   1.000
_cell.length_c   1.000
_cell.angle_alpha   90.00
_cell.angle_beta   90.00
_cell.angle_gamma   90.00
#
_symmetry.space_group_name_H-M   'P 1'
#
loop_
_entity.id
_entity.type
_entity.pdbx_description
1 polymer ?
#
loop_
_entity_poly.entity_id
_entity_poly.type
_entity_poly.pdbx_seq_one_letter_code
_entity_poly.pdbx_strand_id
1 'polypeptide(L)'
;MCSLELNSRQFSLSRMCSLELNSQQLSLSRMFRKMSVFGLVSAIAGFVKVRFLVDKEVTDNTVFRFHYRLTSAMFFMSCILVTANSLIGEPISCLVTDDKLSKPINTYCWIMSTFTLPHQLHKKEGSEVLHPGVGDYVEEVHEKRYHAYYQWVPLMLFFQGVLFYVPHWIWKNCEQGKIKMISDGIRGSASWNESDRCVRKHKLVQYLVDSLHMHNVYAAIYFFCEALNFANAVGNIYLIDKFLGGAFLTYGTDVVKFNGMDQMNRTDPMIIVFPRMTKCNFYMSGPSGRARGVHSVSLGLEACTLYL
;
A
#
# COMPACT_ATOMS: atom_id res chain seq x y z
N MET A 1 -0.10 -49.03 42.66
CA MET A 1 -1.17 -48.01 42.56
C MET A 1 -0.63 -46.58 42.46
N CYS A 2 0.51 -46.22 43.08
CA CYS A 2 1.04 -44.84 43.05
C CYS A 2 1.61 -44.33 41.70
N SER A 3 2.04 -45.20 40.78
CA SER A 3 2.65 -44.76 39.50
C SER A 3 1.67 -44.39 38.39
N LEU A 4 0.40 -44.81 38.48
CA LEU A 4 -0.63 -44.47 37.48
C LEU A 4 -1.23 -43.06 37.73
N GLU A 5 -1.17 -42.59 38.98
CA GLU A 5 -1.76 -41.31 39.40
C GLU A 5 -0.85 -40.09 39.13
N LEU A 6 0.47 -40.31 39.05
CA LEU A 6 1.44 -39.28 38.65
C LEU A 6 1.35 -38.95 37.14
N ASN A 7 1.04 -39.94 36.31
CA ASN A 7 0.98 -39.78 34.86
C ASN A 7 -0.28 -39.01 34.41
N SER A 8 -1.41 -39.18 35.11
CA SER A 8 -2.64 -38.41 34.82
C SER A 8 -2.52 -36.93 35.22
N ARG A 9 -1.81 -36.63 36.31
CA ARG A 9 -1.57 -35.24 36.78
C ARG A 9 -0.54 -34.49 35.91
N GLN A 10 0.49 -35.15 35.39
CA GLN A 10 1.43 -34.52 34.44
C GLN A 10 0.78 -34.20 33.08
N PHE A 11 -0.14 -35.06 32.62
CA PHE A 11 -0.87 -34.86 31.37
C PHE A 11 -1.93 -33.74 31.48
N SER A 12 -2.57 -33.59 32.65
CA SER A 12 -3.49 -32.48 32.90
C SER A 12 -2.77 -31.13 33.02
N LEU A 13 -1.61 -31.06 33.70
CA LEU A 13 -0.80 -29.85 33.78
C LEU A 13 -0.24 -29.39 32.42
N SER A 14 0.21 -30.32 31.56
CA SER A 14 0.68 -29.97 30.20
C SER A 14 -0.43 -29.46 29.29
N ARG A 15 -1.66 -29.99 29.44
CA ARG A 15 -2.85 -29.48 28.73
C ARG A 15 -3.31 -28.12 29.26
N MET A 16 -3.27 -27.89 30.58
CA MET A 16 -3.56 -26.57 31.15
C MET A 16 -2.53 -25.52 30.71
N CYS A 17 -1.23 -25.82 30.76
CA CYS A 17 -0.17 -24.91 30.30
C CYS A 17 -0.28 -24.59 28.79
N SER A 18 -0.65 -25.57 27.95
CA SER A 18 -0.90 -25.34 26.52
C SER A 18 -2.16 -24.52 26.24
N LEU A 19 -3.21 -24.63 27.08
CA LEU A 19 -4.41 -23.80 27.00
C LEU A 19 -4.16 -22.36 27.50
N GLU A 20 -3.30 -22.19 28.51
CA GLU A 20 -2.86 -20.88 29.02
C GLU A 20 -1.96 -20.14 28.00
N LEU A 21 -1.03 -20.84 27.33
CA LEU A 21 -0.21 -20.26 26.25
C LEU A 21 -1.06 -19.90 25.03
N ASN A 22 -2.05 -20.72 24.66
CA ASN A 22 -2.98 -20.39 23.59
C ASN A 22 -3.91 -19.21 23.97
N SER A 23 -4.35 -19.11 25.22
CA SER A 23 -5.19 -17.98 25.66
C SER A 23 -4.39 -16.68 25.76
N GLN A 24 -3.12 -16.73 26.16
CA GLN A 24 -2.20 -15.58 26.13
C GLN A 24 -1.81 -15.18 24.70
N GLN A 25 -1.51 -16.11 23.79
CA GLN A 25 -1.27 -15.77 22.38
C GLN A 25 -2.53 -15.21 21.68
N LEU A 26 -3.71 -15.73 22.03
CA LEU A 26 -4.98 -15.23 21.52
C LEU A 26 -5.32 -13.85 22.10
N SER A 27 -4.99 -13.58 23.36
CA SER A 27 -5.19 -12.26 23.98
C SER A 27 -4.21 -11.23 23.44
N LEU A 28 -2.94 -11.61 23.21
CA LEU A 28 -1.91 -10.75 22.61
C LEU A 28 -2.26 -10.43 21.16
N SER A 29 -2.64 -11.42 20.35
CA SER A 29 -3.09 -11.19 18.97
C SER A 29 -4.41 -10.42 18.88
N ARG A 30 -5.34 -10.58 19.84
CA ARG A 30 -6.55 -9.72 19.97
C ARG A 30 -6.20 -8.30 20.41
N MET A 31 -5.20 -8.12 21.27
CA MET A 31 -4.72 -6.83 21.75
C MET A 31 -3.99 -6.07 20.63
N PHE A 32 -3.09 -6.73 19.89
CA PHE A 32 -2.47 -6.19 18.67
C PHE A 32 -3.52 -5.83 17.60
N ARG A 33 -4.55 -6.67 17.41
CA ARG A 33 -5.68 -6.35 16.52
C ARG A 33 -6.42 -5.09 16.96
N LYS A 34 -6.73 -4.96 18.26
CA LYS A 34 -7.39 -3.76 18.80
C LYS A 34 -6.52 -2.51 18.64
N MET A 35 -5.23 -2.59 18.96
CA MET A 35 -4.29 -1.46 18.79
C MET A 35 -4.15 -1.03 17.33
N SER A 36 -4.10 -1.98 16.39
CA SER A 36 -4.09 -1.70 14.95
C SER A 36 -5.37 -1.01 14.48
N VAL A 37 -6.54 -1.50 14.90
CA VAL A 37 -7.84 -0.92 14.49
C VAL A 37 -8.03 0.47 15.06
N PHE A 38 -7.65 0.71 16.32
CA PHE A 38 -7.68 2.06 16.91
C PHE A 38 -6.69 3.01 16.23
N GLY A 39 -5.50 2.53 15.85
CA GLY A 39 -4.52 3.31 15.05
C GLY A 39 -5.06 3.68 13.66
N LEU A 40 -5.72 2.73 12.99
CA LEU A 40 -6.40 2.93 11.71
C LEU A 40 -7.50 4.00 11.79
N VAL A 41 -8.41 3.87 12.77
CA VAL A 41 -9.53 4.81 12.94
C VAL A 41 -9.04 6.19 13.34
N SER A 42 -8.01 6.27 14.19
CA SER A 42 -7.38 7.54 14.58
C SER A 42 -6.70 8.24 13.40
N ALA A 43 -6.00 7.49 12.54
CA ALA A 43 -5.42 8.03 11.31
C ALA A 43 -6.50 8.59 10.37
N ILE A 44 -7.57 7.83 10.12
CA ILE A 44 -8.71 8.26 9.29
C ILE A 44 -9.38 9.50 9.89
N ALA A 45 -9.64 9.52 11.20
CA ALA A 45 -10.21 10.67 11.90
C ALA A 45 -9.29 11.90 11.84
N GLY A 46 -7.96 11.71 11.88
CA GLY A 46 -6.97 12.76 11.66
C GLY A 46 -7.08 13.38 10.27
N PHE A 47 -7.20 12.55 9.22
CA PHE A 47 -7.40 13.03 7.84
C PHE A 47 -8.73 13.79 7.66
N VAL A 48 -9.81 13.35 8.32
CA VAL A 48 -11.12 14.03 8.28
C VAL A 48 -11.11 15.35 9.07
N LYS A 49 -10.47 15.37 10.25
CA LYS A 49 -10.40 16.57 11.11
C LYS A 49 -9.48 17.65 10.55
N VAL A 50 -8.46 17.28 9.77
CA VAL A 50 -7.60 18.23 9.03
C VAL A 50 -8.38 19.02 7.96
N ARG A 51 -9.56 18.56 7.51
CA ARG A 51 -10.36 19.24 6.47
C ARG A 51 -11.37 20.28 6.97
N PHE A 52 -11.82 20.23 8.22
CA PHE A 52 -12.98 21.03 8.67
C PHE A 52 -12.66 22.32 9.41
N LEU A 53 -11.38 22.62 9.61
CA LEU A 53 -10.98 23.98 9.97
C LEU A 53 -10.38 24.64 8.73
N VAL A 54 -10.83 25.87 8.50
CA VAL A 54 -9.98 27.04 8.31
C VAL A 54 -10.40 27.85 7.08
N ASP A 55 -10.79 29.10 7.33
CA ASP A 55 -10.48 30.28 6.52
C ASP A 55 -8.97 30.35 6.24
N LYS A 56 -8.42 29.42 5.45
CA LYS A 56 -6.95 29.27 5.29
C LYS A 56 -6.51 30.07 4.09
N GLU A 57 -5.39 30.77 4.22
CA GLU A 57 -4.79 31.46 3.08
C GLU A 57 -4.57 30.52 1.91
N VAL A 58 -4.98 31.01 0.75
CA VAL A 58 -4.77 30.35 -0.52
C VAL A 58 -3.45 30.84 -1.07
N THR A 59 -2.36 30.26 -0.57
CA THR A 59 -1.00 30.44 -1.09
C THR A 59 -0.66 29.46 -2.19
N ASP A 60 -1.40 28.34 -2.24
CA ASP A 60 -1.12 27.21 -3.11
C ASP A 60 -2.07 27.17 -4.33
N ASN A 61 -1.54 26.74 -5.48
CA ASN A 61 -2.32 26.42 -6.67
C ASN A 61 -3.25 25.21 -6.43
N THR A 62 -4.32 25.12 -7.22
CA THR A 62 -5.27 24.01 -7.22
C THR A 62 -4.58 22.68 -7.52
N VAL A 63 -3.66 22.65 -8.48
CA VAL A 63 -2.87 21.46 -8.84
C VAL A 63 -2.01 21.00 -7.66
N PHE A 64 -1.32 21.93 -7.00
CA PHE A 64 -0.52 21.67 -5.80
C PHE A 64 -1.36 21.01 -4.70
N ARG A 65 -2.57 21.51 -4.48
CA ARG A 65 -3.52 20.96 -3.49
C ARG A 65 -3.97 19.54 -3.82
N PHE A 66 -4.27 19.25 -5.08
CA PHE A 66 -4.59 17.88 -5.48
C PHE A 66 -3.40 16.95 -5.23
N HIS A 67 -2.18 17.40 -5.50
CA HIS A 67 -0.96 16.63 -5.27
C HIS A 67 -0.77 16.29 -3.77
N TYR A 68 -0.66 17.27 -2.87
CA TYR A 68 -0.36 16.92 -1.48
C TYR A 68 -1.58 16.49 -0.65
N ARG A 69 -2.81 16.90 -1.00
CA ARG A 69 -4.01 16.56 -0.22
C ARG A 69 -4.75 15.34 -0.74
N LEU A 70 -4.95 15.24 -2.05
CA LEU A 70 -5.73 14.14 -2.62
C LEU A 70 -4.85 12.92 -2.80
N THR A 71 -3.75 13.02 -3.55
CA THR A 71 -2.96 11.82 -3.87
C THR A 71 -2.27 11.24 -2.64
N SER A 72 -1.64 12.07 -1.80
CA SER A 72 -1.06 11.60 -0.53
C SER A 72 -2.10 10.91 0.37
N ALA A 73 -3.31 11.47 0.50
CA ALA A 73 -4.37 10.85 1.28
C ALA A 73 -4.84 9.52 0.67
N MET A 74 -4.97 9.43 -0.67
CA MET A 74 -5.29 8.17 -1.34
C MET A 74 -4.24 7.10 -1.05
N PHE A 75 -2.94 7.43 -1.17
CA PHE A 75 -1.85 6.50 -0.87
C PHE A 75 -1.88 6.02 0.59
N PHE A 76 -2.06 6.93 1.55
CA PHE A 76 -2.16 6.54 2.95
C PHE A 76 -3.41 5.69 3.23
N MET A 77 -4.57 6.03 2.65
CA MET A 77 -5.79 5.23 2.77
C MET A 77 -5.62 3.83 2.17
N SER A 78 -4.99 3.72 1.00
CA SER A 78 -4.69 2.43 0.38
C SER A 78 -3.69 1.62 1.20
N CYS A 79 -2.62 2.24 1.70
CA CYS A 79 -1.65 1.61 2.61
C CYS A 79 -2.36 1.02 3.83
N ILE A 80 -3.24 1.81 4.44
CA ILE A 80 -4.05 1.44 5.59
C ILE A 80 -4.96 0.25 5.25
N LEU A 81 -5.65 0.29 4.11
CA LEU A 81 -6.56 -0.76 3.66
C LEU A 81 -5.83 -2.08 3.41
N VAL A 82 -4.73 -2.05 2.67
CA VAL A 82 -3.93 -3.25 2.38
C VAL A 82 -3.38 -3.84 3.68
N THR A 83 -2.84 -2.99 4.58
CA THR A 83 -2.34 -3.44 5.89
C THR A 83 -3.44 -4.08 6.73
N ALA A 84 -4.66 -3.50 6.72
CA ALA A 84 -5.80 -4.08 7.44
C ALA A 84 -6.16 -5.47 6.90
N ASN A 85 -6.15 -5.65 5.58
CA ASN A 85 -6.39 -6.95 4.95
C ASN A 85 -5.32 -7.97 5.34
N SER A 86 -4.04 -7.59 5.36
CA SER A 86 -2.94 -8.47 5.76
C SER A 86 -2.96 -8.85 7.25
N LEU A 87 -3.61 -8.06 8.11
CA LEU A 87 -3.71 -8.33 9.56
C LEU A 87 -4.96 -9.13 9.96
N ILE A 88 -6.04 -9.01 9.19
CA ILE A 88 -7.34 -9.63 9.51
C ILE A 88 -7.57 -10.90 8.68
N GLY A 89 -7.10 -10.95 7.43
CA GLY A 89 -7.26 -12.08 6.53
C GLY A 89 -6.04 -13.01 6.45
N GLU A 90 -6.22 -14.16 5.80
CA GLU A 90 -5.11 -14.99 5.33
C GLU A 90 -4.75 -14.52 3.89
N PRO A 91 -3.54 -13.99 3.63
CA PRO A 91 -3.20 -13.40 2.34
C PRO A 91 -3.14 -14.44 1.20
N ILE A 92 -2.81 -15.69 1.54
CA ILE A 92 -2.70 -16.81 0.62
C ILE A 92 -3.36 -18.04 1.24
N SER A 93 -4.08 -18.81 0.42
CA SER A 93 -4.60 -20.14 0.77
C SER A 93 -4.01 -21.19 -0.16
N CYS A 94 -3.32 -22.18 0.42
CA CYS A 94 -2.71 -23.28 -0.33
C CYS A 94 -3.64 -24.49 -0.37
N LEU A 95 -3.74 -25.12 -1.54
CA LEU A 95 -4.40 -26.41 -1.68
C LEU A 95 -3.48 -27.50 -1.12
N VAL A 96 -3.85 -28.06 0.02
CA VAL A 96 -3.10 -29.11 0.73
C VAL A 96 -4.04 -30.26 1.06
N THR A 97 -3.56 -31.51 0.96
CA THR A 97 -4.37 -32.71 1.25
C THR A 97 -4.68 -32.90 2.74
N ASP A 98 -3.87 -32.32 3.63
CA ASP A 98 -4.06 -32.39 5.08
C ASP A 98 -4.38 -31.00 5.65
N ASP A 99 -5.61 -30.82 6.13
CA ASP A 99 -6.11 -29.58 6.71
C ASP A 99 -5.31 -29.12 7.93
N LYS A 100 -4.66 -30.02 8.67
CA LYS A 100 -3.85 -29.65 9.85
C LYS A 100 -2.56 -28.93 9.46
N LEU A 101 -2.07 -29.18 8.24
CA LEU A 101 -0.83 -28.60 7.71
C LEU A 101 -1.07 -27.33 6.88
N SER A 102 -2.33 -26.98 6.63
CA SER A 102 -2.74 -25.78 5.87
C SER A 102 -2.11 -24.49 6.43
N LYS A 103 -2.25 -24.22 7.73
CA LYS A 103 -1.76 -22.96 8.34
C LYS A 103 -0.23 -22.80 8.30
N PRO A 104 0.58 -23.80 8.71
CA PRO A 104 2.03 -23.72 8.58
C PRO A 104 2.50 -23.56 7.13
N ILE A 105 1.88 -24.28 6.18
CA ILE A 105 2.22 -24.15 4.76
C ILE A 105 1.84 -22.77 4.23
N ASN A 106 0.64 -22.25 4.54
CA ASN A 106 0.22 -20.91 4.14
C ASN A 106 1.20 -19.84 4.64
N THR A 107 1.65 -19.97 5.89
CA THR A 107 2.62 -19.03 6.47
C THR A 107 3.99 -19.15 5.81
N TYR A 108 4.46 -20.39 5.59
CA TYR A 108 5.72 -20.63 4.91
C TYR A 108 5.70 -20.09 3.48
N CYS A 109 4.65 -20.37 2.70
CA CYS A 109 4.50 -19.90 1.32
C CYS A 109 4.18 -18.40 1.21
N TRP A 110 3.70 -17.78 2.28
CA TRP A 110 3.60 -16.33 2.32
C TRP A 110 4.97 -15.69 2.53
N ILE A 111 5.77 -16.22 3.46
CA ILE A 111 7.12 -15.69 3.78
C ILE A 111 8.10 -16.02 2.65
N MET A 112 8.07 -17.27 2.20
CA MET A 112 8.87 -17.78 1.10
C MET A 112 8.17 -17.46 -0.20
N SER A 113 8.75 -16.56 -1.00
CA SER A 113 8.16 -16.06 -2.25
C SER A 113 7.55 -17.16 -3.12
N THR A 114 6.36 -16.91 -3.65
CA THR A 114 5.73 -17.78 -4.65
C THR A 114 6.24 -17.45 -6.05
N PHE A 115 6.00 -18.35 -7.02
CA PHE A 115 6.43 -18.15 -8.40
C PHE A 115 5.38 -18.59 -9.42
N THR A 116 5.46 -18.03 -10.62
CA THR A 116 4.70 -18.46 -11.81
C THR A 116 5.64 -18.85 -12.93
N LEU A 117 5.10 -19.59 -13.89
CA LEU A 117 5.85 -20.13 -15.02
C LEU A 117 5.43 -19.40 -16.32
N PRO A 118 6.28 -18.52 -16.88
CA PRO A 118 5.93 -17.74 -18.06
C PRO A 118 5.57 -18.60 -19.28
N HIS A 119 6.21 -19.76 -19.45
CA HIS A 119 5.95 -20.67 -20.57
C HIS A 119 4.55 -21.33 -20.54
N GLN A 120 3.86 -21.31 -19.38
CA GLN A 120 2.49 -21.84 -19.23
C GLN A 120 1.42 -20.72 -19.30
N LEU A 121 1.83 -19.48 -19.55
CA LEU A 121 0.94 -18.31 -19.46
C LEU A 121 0.05 -18.13 -20.70
N HIS A 122 0.50 -18.59 -21.86
CA HIS A 122 -0.22 -18.50 -23.13
C HIS A 122 -1.10 -19.72 -23.43
N LYS A 123 -1.13 -20.71 -22.53
CA LYS A 123 -1.94 -21.91 -22.72
C LYS A 123 -3.37 -21.67 -22.31
N LYS A 124 -4.32 -22.28 -23.03
CA LYS A 124 -5.75 -22.10 -22.80
C LYS A 124 -6.21 -22.82 -21.53
N GLU A 125 -6.94 -22.10 -20.69
CA GLU A 125 -7.62 -22.64 -19.50
C GLU A 125 -8.56 -23.79 -19.88
N GLY A 126 -8.53 -24.88 -19.12
CA GLY A 126 -9.47 -25.99 -19.24
C GLY A 126 -9.17 -27.03 -20.32
N SER A 127 -8.21 -26.78 -21.23
CA SER A 127 -7.79 -27.77 -22.26
C SER A 127 -6.39 -28.31 -22.03
N GLU A 128 -5.41 -27.45 -21.71
CA GLU A 128 -4.00 -27.83 -21.53
C GLU A 128 -3.47 -27.58 -20.12
N VAL A 129 -4.08 -26.64 -19.38
CA VAL A 129 -3.68 -26.27 -18.00
C VAL A 129 -4.90 -25.88 -17.15
N LEU A 130 -4.79 -26.10 -15.83
CA LEU A 130 -5.84 -25.71 -14.86
C LEU A 130 -5.95 -24.18 -14.73
N HIS A 131 -4.82 -23.46 -14.76
CA HIS A 131 -4.76 -22.00 -14.74
C HIS A 131 -3.49 -21.51 -15.45
N PRO A 132 -3.50 -20.35 -16.14
CA PRO A 132 -2.33 -19.82 -16.83
C PRO A 132 -1.21 -19.55 -15.83
N GLY A 133 0.01 -19.97 -16.19
CA GLY A 133 1.20 -19.82 -15.34
C GLY A 133 1.37 -20.88 -14.25
N VAL A 134 0.43 -21.84 -14.13
CA VAL A 134 0.49 -22.97 -13.18
C VAL A 134 0.43 -24.29 -13.96
N GLY A 135 1.57 -24.96 -14.07
CA GLY A 135 1.67 -26.25 -14.77
C GLY A 135 2.99 -26.95 -14.46
N ASP A 136 3.19 -28.16 -14.97
CA ASP A 136 4.42 -28.90 -14.73
C ASP A 136 5.63 -28.15 -15.29
N TYR A 137 6.76 -28.25 -14.59
CA TYR A 137 8.00 -27.62 -15.00
C TYR A 137 9.19 -28.51 -14.66
N VAL A 138 10.20 -28.40 -15.52
CA VAL A 138 11.54 -28.94 -15.29
C VAL A 138 12.43 -27.78 -14.83
N GLU A 139 13.02 -27.91 -13.65
CA GLU A 139 13.75 -26.84 -12.95
C GLU A 139 14.95 -26.28 -13.75
N GLU A 140 15.59 -27.09 -14.58
CA GLU A 140 16.77 -26.69 -15.37
C GLU A 140 16.43 -26.02 -16.71
N VAL A 141 15.20 -26.19 -17.21
CA VAL A 141 14.81 -25.77 -18.56
C VAL A 141 13.90 -24.55 -18.54
N HIS A 142 13.10 -24.39 -17.48
CA HIS A 142 12.03 -23.40 -17.45
C HIS A 142 12.33 -22.26 -16.48
N GLU A 143 12.22 -21.03 -16.96
CA GLU A 143 12.35 -19.84 -16.14
C GLU A 143 11.19 -19.72 -15.12
N LYS A 144 11.52 -19.25 -13.91
CA LYS A 144 10.58 -18.99 -12.82
C LYS A 144 10.51 -17.48 -12.58
N ARG A 145 9.29 -16.93 -12.54
CA ARG A 145 9.06 -15.54 -12.13
C ARG A 145 8.57 -15.51 -10.68
N TYR A 146 9.36 -14.92 -9.80
CA TYR A 146 9.06 -14.83 -8.36
C TYR A 146 8.24 -13.59 -8.02
N HIS A 147 7.28 -13.74 -7.12
CA HIS A 147 6.32 -12.71 -6.70
C HIS A 147 6.47 -12.41 -5.20
N ALA A 148 7.58 -11.78 -4.83
CA ALA A 148 7.84 -11.38 -3.43
C ALA A 148 7.32 -9.96 -3.10
N TYR A 149 6.86 -9.19 -4.10
CA TYR A 149 6.55 -7.76 -3.93
C TYR A 149 5.32 -7.50 -3.05
N TYR A 150 4.37 -8.44 -2.95
CA TYR A 150 3.14 -8.28 -2.16
C TYR A 150 3.40 -7.91 -0.69
N GLN A 151 4.45 -8.48 -0.09
CA GLN A 151 4.87 -8.16 1.28
C GLN A 151 5.30 -6.69 1.45
N TRP A 152 5.83 -6.09 0.38
CA TRP A 152 6.42 -4.75 0.37
C TRP A 152 5.45 -3.67 -0.12
N VAL A 153 4.30 -4.05 -0.69
CA VAL A 153 3.28 -3.12 -1.22
C VAL A 153 2.87 -2.08 -0.17
N PRO A 154 2.52 -2.44 1.09
CA PRO A 154 2.13 -1.43 2.08
C PRO A 154 3.25 -0.43 2.39
N LEU A 155 4.49 -0.91 2.51
CA LEU A 155 5.64 -0.05 2.75
C LEU A 155 5.90 0.92 1.60
N MET A 156 5.76 0.44 0.37
CA MET A 156 5.88 1.28 -0.83
C MET A 156 4.78 2.34 -0.89
N LEU A 157 3.52 1.98 -0.65
CA LEU A 157 2.40 2.93 -0.61
C LEU A 157 2.60 4.00 0.46
N PHE A 158 3.10 3.62 1.63
CA PHE A 158 3.45 4.57 2.69
C PHE A 158 4.54 5.56 2.24
N PHE A 159 5.64 5.05 1.66
CA PHE A 159 6.74 5.88 1.18
C PHE A 159 6.30 6.82 0.06
N GLN A 160 5.48 6.35 -0.87
CA GLN A 160 4.87 7.16 -1.92
C GLN A 160 4.01 8.27 -1.31
N GLY A 161 3.13 7.95 -0.37
CA GLY A 161 2.31 8.93 0.34
C GLY A 161 3.13 10.04 1.01
N VAL A 162 4.26 9.68 1.62
CA VAL A 162 5.24 10.64 2.19
C VAL A 162 5.88 11.49 1.10
N LEU A 163 6.38 10.89 0.02
CA LEU A 163 7.01 11.60 -1.09
C LEU A 163 6.08 12.67 -1.71
N PHE A 164 4.79 12.37 -1.91
CA PHE A 164 3.80 13.34 -2.38
C PHE A 164 3.52 14.48 -1.39
N TYR A 165 3.83 14.32 -0.11
CA TYR A 165 3.69 15.35 0.92
C TYR A 165 4.93 16.23 1.08
N VAL A 166 6.13 15.72 0.73
CA VAL A 166 7.42 16.41 0.91
C VAL A 166 7.47 17.80 0.25
N PRO A 167 7.06 17.99 -1.03
CA PRO A 167 7.11 19.31 -1.66
C PRO A 167 6.27 20.36 -0.91
N HIS A 168 5.11 19.97 -0.39
CA HIS A 168 4.27 20.86 0.42
C HIS A 168 4.90 21.16 1.78
N TRP A 169 5.53 20.18 2.41
CA TRP A 169 6.26 20.41 3.65
C TRP A 169 7.40 21.42 3.45
N ILE A 170 8.19 21.29 2.37
CA ILE A 170 9.25 22.24 2.02
C ILE A 170 8.66 23.63 1.79
N TRP A 171 7.63 23.74 0.95
CA TRP A 171 6.96 25.01 0.65
C TRP A 171 6.50 25.73 1.92
N LYS A 172 5.82 25.01 2.82
CA LYS A 172 5.31 25.55 4.07
C LYS A 172 6.43 26.07 5.00
N ASN A 173 7.56 25.37 5.06
CA ASN A 173 8.71 25.81 5.87
C ASN A 173 9.39 27.07 5.28
N CYS A 174 9.35 27.23 3.95
CA CYS A 174 9.93 28.40 3.28
C CYS A 174 9.00 29.62 3.24
N GLU A 175 7.68 29.42 3.15
CA GLU A 175 6.66 30.49 3.16
C GLU A 175 6.67 31.27 4.48
N GLN A 176 6.87 30.59 5.61
CA GLN A 176 6.91 31.16 6.98
C GLN A 176 5.70 32.06 7.33
N GLY A 177 4.58 31.93 6.61
CA GLY A 177 3.38 32.75 6.82
C GLY A 177 3.51 34.20 6.34
N LYS A 178 4.37 34.48 5.35
CA LYS A 178 4.48 35.83 4.76
C LYS A 178 3.15 36.28 4.16
N ILE A 179 2.48 35.43 3.37
CA ILE A 179 1.15 35.75 2.83
C ILE A 179 0.10 35.84 3.93
N LYS A 180 0.19 35.03 4.99
CA LYS A 180 -0.66 35.20 6.18
C LYS A 180 -0.58 36.60 6.74
N MET A 181 0.63 37.08 7.02
CA MET A 181 0.88 38.38 7.62
C MET A 181 0.35 39.52 6.74
N ILE A 182 0.51 39.42 5.42
CA ILE A 182 0.02 40.41 4.46
C ILE A 182 -1.52 40.38 4.37
N SER A 183 -2.12 39.19 4.41
CA SER A 183 -3.58 39.01 4.24
C SER A 183 -4.39 39.21 5.51
N ASP A 184 -3.82 39.02 6.70
CA ASP A 184 -4.48 39.20 8.00
C ASP A 184 -5.00 40.64 8.21
N GLY A 185 -4.39 41.64 7.58
CA GLY A 185 -4.86 43.03 7.65
C GLY A 185 -6.19 43.31 6.92
N ILE A 186 -6.59 42.43 5.99
CA ILE A 186 -7.75 42.61 5.09
C ILE A 186 -8.79 41.48 5.23
N ARG A 187 -8.43 40.36 5.84
CA ARG A 187 -9.38 39.28 6.14
C ARG A 187 -10.55 39.79 6.98
N GLY A 188 -11.75 39.40 6.58
CA GLY A 188 -12.99 39.85 7.23
C GLY A 188 -13.44 41.26 6.86
N SER A 189 -12.77 41.98 5.93
CA SER A 189 -13.11 43.37 5.55
C SER A 189 -14.53 43.58 5.02
N ALA A 190 -15.28 42.51 4.76
CA ALA A 190 -16.69 42.56 4.38
C ALA A 190 -17.61 43.00 5.54
N SER A 191 -17.17 42.83 6.79
CA SER A 191 -17.91 43.23 8.00
C SER A 191 -17.64 44.68 8.45
N TRP A 192 -16.85 45.45 7.69
CA TRP A 192 -16.25 46.71 8.12
C TRP A 192 -16.90 47.89 7.39
N ASN A 193 -16.90 49.07 8.01
CA ASN A 193 -17.37 50.31 7.38
C ASN A 193 -16.57 50.64 6.11
N GLU A 194 -17.24 51.26 5.14
CA GLU A 194 -16.66 51.51 3.81
C GLU A 194 -15.45 52.45 3.84
N SER A 195 -15.44 53.42 4.77
CA SER A 195 -14.30 54.31 5.03
C SER A 195 -13.07 53.56 5.53
N ASP A 196 -13.22 52.67 6.50
CA ASP A 196 -12.12 51.87 7.08
C ASP A 196 -11.55 50.88 6.05
N ARG A 197 -12.41 50.36 5.17
CA ARG A 197 -12.01 49.50 4.06
C ARG A 197 -11.09 50.24 3.08
N CYS A 198 -11.39 51.51 2.79
CA CYS A 198 -10.58 52.34 1.87
C CYS A 198 -9.17 52.59 2.43
N VAL A 199 -9.08 52.97 3.71
CA VAL A 199 -7.79 53.26 4.38
C VAL A 199 -6.88 52.03 4.41
N ARG A 200 -7.43 50.84 4.71
CA ARG A 200 -6.64 49.60 4.76
C ARG A 200 -6.21 49.11 3.38
N LYS A 201 -7.07 49.24 2.37
CA LYS A 201 -6.70 48.96 0.97
C LYS A 201 -5.54 49.85 0.53
N HIS A 202 -5.59 51.15 0.84
CA HIS A 202 -4.53 52.08 0.50
C HIS A 202 -3.19 51.69 1.15
N LYS A 203 -3.19 51.36 2.45
CA LYS A 203 -1.99 50.87 3.16
C LYS A 203 -1.43 49.57 2.56
N LEU A 204 -2.27 48.65 2.13
CA LEU A 204 -1.81 47.42 1.45
C LEU A 204 -1.19 47.74 0.09
N VAL A 205 -1.85 48.57 -0.73
CA VAL A 205 -1.32 48.96 -2.05
C VAL A 205 0.03 49.64 -1.88
N GLN A 206 0.16 50.54 -0.90
CA GLN A 206 1.42 51.20 -0.59
C GLN A 206 2.50 50.19 -0.19
N TYR A 207 2.18 49.24 0.70
CA TYR A 207 3.10 48.17 1.07
C TYR A 207 3.54 47.30 -0.13
N LEU A 208 2.62 46.99 -1.05
CA LEU A 208 2.93 46.19 -2.26
C LEU A 208 3.84 46.95 -3.23
N VAL A 209 3.62 48.24 -3.40
CA VAL A 209 4.46 49.11 -4.24
C VAL A 209 5.85 49.28 -3.62
N ASP A 210 5.93 49.46 -2.30
CA ASP A 210 7.21 49.61 -1.59
C ASP A 210 8.00 48.29 -1.54
N SER A 211 7.31 47.15 -1.56
CA SER A 211 7.91 45.80 -1.52
C SER A 211 8.12 45.17 -2.91
N LEU A 212 7.82 45.91 -4.00
CA LEU A 212 7.96 45.41 -5.36
C LEU A 212 9.42 44.97 -5.60
N HIS A 213 9.62 43.77 -6.16
CA HIS A 213 10.92 43.11 -6.38
C HIS A 213 11.66 42.51 -5.17
N MET A 214 11.22 42.75 -3.93
CA MET A 214 11.81 42.10 -2.75
C MET A 214 11.37 40.63 -2.58
N HIS A 215 10.38 40.19 -3.37
CA HIS A 215 9.79 38.85 -3.32
C HIS A 215 10.33 37.89 -4.40
N ASN A 216 11.44 38.19 -5.07
CA ASN A 216 11.99 37.31 -6.10
C ASN A 216 12.43 35.93 -5.55
N VAL A 217 12.98 35.89 -4.34
CA VAL A 217 13.34 34.62 -3.66
C VAL A 217 12.10 33.78 -3.37
N TYR A 218 11.00 34.44 -3.00
CA TYR A 218 9.73 33.80 -2.75
C TYR A 218 9.20 33.11 -4.03
N ALA A 219 9.18 33.84 -5.14
CA ALA A 219 8.78 33.30 -6.44
C ALA A 219 9.70 32.15 -6.89
N ALA A 220 11.01 32.26 -6.69
CA ALA A 220 11.97 31.21 -7.04
C ALA A 220 11.71 29.91 -6.26
N ILE A 221 11.46 29.99 -4.96
CA ILE A 221 11.11 28.83 -4.13
C ILE A 221 9.79 28.21 -4.59
N TYR A 222 8.79 29.02 -4.94
CA TYR A 222 7.51 28.53 -5.45
C TYR A 222 7.68 27.71 -6.73
N PHE A 223 8.39 28.26 -7.72
CA PHE A 223 8.66 27.54 -8.97
C PHE A 223 9.51 26.28 -8.75
N PHE A 224 10.46 26.32 -7.82
CA PHE A 224 11.22 25.15 -7.43
C PHE A 224 10.33 24.05 -6.83
N CYS A 225 9.40 24.39 -5.93
CA CYS A 225 8.43 23.44 -5.39
C CYS A 225 7.49 22.88 -6.46
N GLU A 226 7.09 23.68 -7.45
CA GLU A 226 6.28 23.21 -8.58
C GLU A 226 7.05 22.21 -9.47
N ALA A 227 8.32 22.52 -9.78
CA ALA A 227 9.20 21.61 -10.50
C ALA A 227 9.46 20.32 -9.70
N LEU A 228 9.58 20.41 -8.38
CA LEU A 228 9.75 19.27 -7.49
C LEU A 228 8.51 18.36 -7.47
N ASN A 229 7.29 18.90 -7.52
CA ASN A 229 6.07 18.09 -7.66
C ASN A 229 6.06 17.31 -8.97
N PHE A 230 6.45 17.97 -10.07
CA PHE A 230 6.51 17.31 -11.37
C PHE A 230 7.55 16.18 -11.37
N ALA A 231 8.76 16.47 -10.86
CA ALA A 231 9.81 15.47 -10.71
C ALA A 231 9.37 14.32 -9.79
N ASN A 232 8.67 14.61 -8.71
CA ASN A 232 8.14 13.61 -7.79
C ASN A 232 7.08 12.72 -8.46
N ALA A 233 6.15 13.29 -9.24
CA ALA A 233 5.17 12.51 -10.00
C ALA A 233 5.85 11.54 -10.96
N VAL A 234 6.82 12.03 -11.74
CA VAL A 234 7.59 11.21 -12.68
C VAL A 234 8.39 10.13 -11.94
N GLY A 235 9.07 10.49 -10.86
CA GLY A 235 9.83 9.55 -10.03
C GLY A 235 8.97 8.44 -9.43
N ASN A 236 7.75 8.75 -8.99
CA ASN A 236 6.82 7.75 -8.48
C ASN A 236 6.38 6.74 -9.55
N ILE A 237 6.20 7.17 -10.81
CA ILE A 237 5.87 6.26 -11.92
C ILE A 237 7.02 5.27 -12.15
N TYR A 238 8.27 5.75 -12.22
CA TYR A 238 9.43 4.88 -12.38
C TYR A 238 9.65 3.97 -11.16
N LEU A 239 9.36 4.46 -9.95
CA LEU A 239 9.45 3.66 -8.73
C LEU A 239 8.49 2.47 -8.77
N ILE A 240 7.24 2.69 -9.20
CA ILE A 240 6.24 1.62 -9.38
C ILE A 240 6.68 0.64 -10.46
N ASP A 241 7.18 1.14 -11.59
CA ASP A 241 7.63 0.29 -12.69
C ASP A 241 8.78 -0.63 -12.30
N LYS A 242 9.81 -0.08 -11.64
CA LYS A 242 10.92 -0.87 -11.12
C LYS A 242 10.45 -1.88 -10.06
N PHE A 243 9.49 -1.49 -9.21
CA PHE A 243 8.95 -2.37 -8.17
C PHE A 243 8.18 -3.57 -8.75
N LEU A 244 7.43 -3.37 -9.84
CA LEU A 244 6.69 -4.43 -10.53
C LEU A 244 7.53 -5.20 -11.57
N GLY A 245 8.83 -4.93 -11.64
CA GLY A 245 9.75 -5.61 -12.57
C GLY A 245 9.60 -5.18 -14.02
N GLY A 246 9.35 -3.89 -14.27
CA GLY A 246 9.30 -3.28 -15.61
C GLY A 246 7.99 -3.47 -16.37
N ALA A 247 6.97 -4.01 -15.70
CA ALA A 247 5.69 -4.33 -16.33
C ALA A 247 4.65 -3.20 -16.26
N PHE A 248 4.88 -2.14 -15.47
CA PHE A 248 3.87 -1.11 -15.22
C PHE A 248 3.74 -0.12 -16.37
N LEU A 249 4.87 0.30 -16.96
CA LEU A 249 4.86 1.23 -18.09
C LEU A 249 4.20 0.61 -19.33
N THR A 250 4.38 -0.69 -19.55
CA THR A 250 3.76 -1.42 -20.67
C THR A 250 2.29 -1.73 -20.39
N TYR A 251 1.94 -1.97 -19.12
CA TYR A 251 0.58 -2.34 -18.68
C TYR A 251 -0.51 -1.39 -19.23
N GLY A 252 -0.31 -0.08 -19.14
CA GLY A 252 -1.30 0.89 -19.61
C GLY A 252 -1.63 0.74 -21.10
N THR A 253 -0.60 0.57 -21.94
CA THR A 253 -0.80 0.36 -23.38
C THR A 253 -1.35 -1.02 -23.70
N ASP A 254 -0.97 -2.04 -22.92
CA ASP A 254 -1.42 -3.42 -23.13
C ASP A 254 -2.90 -3.60 -22.77
N VAL A 255 -3.39 -2.88 -21.75
CA VAL A 255 -4.83 -2.83 -21.40
C VAL A 255 -5.66 -2.19 -22.50
N VAL A 256 -5.18 -1.11 -23.13
CA VAL A 256 -5.89 -0.46 -24.24
C VAL A 256 -5.94 -1.37 -25.47
N LYS A 257 -4.81 -2.01 -25.81
CA LYS A 257 -4.74 -3.01 -26.90
C LYS A 257 -5.67 -4.19 -26.64
N PHE A 258 -5.71 -4.66 -25.40
CA PHE A 258 -6.55 -5.76 -24.95
C PHE A 258 -8.05 -5.49 -25.13
N ASN A 259 -8.51 -4.25 -24.93
CA ASN A 259 -9.92 -3.91 -25.17
C ASN A 259 -10.33 -4.02 -26.66
N GLY A 260 -9.36 -3.98 -27.58
CA GLY A 260 -9.59 -4.09 -29.02
C GLY A 260 -9.37 -5.49 -29.62
N MET A 261 -9.03 -6.51 -28.82
CA MET A 261 -8.75 -7.87 -29.32
C MET A 261 -9.96 -8.82 -29.22
N ASP A 262 -10.06 -9.77 -30.16
CA ASP A 262 -11.07 -10.82 -30.17
C ASP A 262 -10.98 -11.75 -28.94
N GLN A 263 -12.13 -12.15 -28.40
CA GLN A 263 -12.26 -12.88 -27.13
C GLN A 263 -11.52 -14.23 -27.07
N MET A 264 -11.22 -14.85 -28.22
CA MET A 264 -10.70 -16.22 -28.28
C MET A 264 -9.20 -16.37 -28.00
N ASN A 265 -8.45 -15.26 -28.01
CA ASN A 265 -6.98 -15.24 -27.78
C ASN A 265 -6.60 -14.28 -26.64
N ARG A 266 -7.56 -13.99 -25.76
CA ARG A 266 -7.51 -12.95 -24.75
C ARG A 266 -6.83 -13.48 -23.48
N THR A 267 -5.53 -13.23 -23.32
CA THR A 267 -4.86 -13.38 -22.01
C THR A 267 -4.88 -12.03 -21.29
N ASP A 268 -5.55 -11.95 -20.15
CA ASP A 268 -5.65 -10.71 -19.38
C ASP A 268 -4.25 -10.26 -18.91
N PRO A 269 -3.78 -9.05 -19.29
CA PRO A 269 -2.45 -8.56 -18.89
C PRO A 269 -2.33 -8.44 -17.36
N MET A 270 -3.46 -8.31 -16.67
CA MET A 270 -3.54 -8.33 -15.21
C MET A 270 -3.06 -9.66 -14.61
N ILE A 271 -3.32 -10.81 -15.24
CA ILE A 271 -2.91 -12.13 -14.72
C ILE A 271 -1.39 -12.33 -14.83
N ILE A 272 -0.76 -11.67 -15.81
CA ILE A 272 0.69 -11.72 -16.04
C ILE A 272 1.45 -10.96 -14.94
N VAL A 273 0.94 -9.77 -14.59
CA VAL A 273 1.57 -8.89 -13.60
C VAL A 273 1.13 -9.24 -12.17
N PHE A 274 -0.15 -9.60 -12.00
CA PHE A 274 -0.78 -9.92 -10.72
C PHE A 274 -1.48 -11.29 -10.79
N PRO A 275 -0.72 -12.40 -10.72
CA PRO A 275 -1.29 -13.72 -10.84
C PRO A 275 -2.21 -14.07 -9.67
N ARG A 276 -3.41 -14.58 -9.98
CA ARG A 276 -4.38 -15.05 -8.96
C ARG A 276 -4.01 -16.40 -8.36
N MET A 277 -3.19 -17.18 -9.06
CA MET A 277 -2.67 -18.47 -8.61
C MET A 277 -1.16 -18.53 -8.84
N THR A 278 -0.45 -19.04 -7.85
CA THR A 278 1.02 -19.16 -7.87
C THR A 278 1.44 -20.52 -7.33
N LYS A 279 2.67 -20.92 -7.61
CA LYS A 279 3.28 -22.14 -7.05
C LYS A 279 4.19 -21.80 -5.88
N CYS A 280 4.20 -22.68 -4.89
CA CYS A 280 5.12 -22.63 -3.76
C CYS A 280 5.82 -23.99 -3.60
N ASN A 281 7.13 -23.95 -3.33
CA ASN A 281 7.90 -25.14 -3.00
C ASN A 281 8.04 -25.22 -1.48
N PHE A 282 7.38 -26.20 -0.86
CA PHE A 282 7.49 -26.46 0.57
C PHE A 282 8.39 -27.67 0.80
N TYR A 283 9.42 -27.54 1.65
CA TYR A 283 10.31 -28.64 1.99
C TYR A 283 10.06 -29.06 3.43
N MET A 284 9.70 -30.33 3.63
CA MET A 284 9.54 -30.92 4.95
C MET A 284 10.63 -31.96 5.19
N SER A 285 11.27 -31.90 6.36
CA SER A 285 12.25 -32.90 6.77
C SER A 285 11.55 -34.05 7.49
N GLY A 286 11.75 -35.28 6.99
CA GLY A 286 11.26 -36.49 7.67
C GLY A 286 12.11 -36.87 8.90
N PRO A 287 11.67 -37.84 9.73
CA PRO A 287 12.41 -38.32 10.91
C PRO A 287 13.83 -38.82 10.61
N SER A 288 14.09 -39.21 9.37
CA SER A 288 15.41 -39.65 8.86
C SER A 288 16.30 -38.51 8.33
N GLY A 289 15.86 -37.25 8.45
CA GLY A 289 16.61 -36.08 7.96
C GLY A 289 16.60 -35.90 6.44
N ARG A 290 15.95 -36.79 5.69
CA ARG A 290 15.78 -36.64 4.23
C ARG A 290 14.73 -35.56 3.95
N ALA A 291 15.13 -34.53 3.20
CA ALA A 291 14.22 -33.50 2.72
C ALA A 291 13.24 -34.11 1.70
N ARG A 292 11.94 -33.90 1.92
CA ARG A 292 10.88 -34.23 0.98
C ARG A 292 10.25 -32.94 0.49
N GLY A 293 10.44 -32.62 -0.78
CA GLY A 293 9.78 -31.51 -1.44
C GLY A 293 8.31 -31.83 -1.69
N VAL A 294 7.42 -30.94 -1.31
CA VAL A 294 6.00 -30.94 -1.63
C VAL A 294 5.71 -29.65 -2.38
N HIS A 295 5.22 -29.78 -3.62
CA HIS A 295 4.77 -28.63 -4.38
C HIS A 295 3.29 -28.37 -4.07
N SER A 296 2.97 -27.15 -3.66
CA SER A 296 1.59 -26.72 -3.43
C SER A 296 1.20 -25.61 -4.41
N VAL A 297 -0.08 -25.61 -4.80
CA VAL A 297 -0.68 -24.50 -5.55
C VAL A 297 -1.32 -23.56 -4.55
N SER A 298 -0.92 -22.30 -4.63
CA SER A 298 -1.32 -21.22 -3.75
C SER A 298 -2.28 -20.28 -4.47
N LEU A 299 -3.48 -20.12 -3.93
CA LEU A 299 -4.45 -19.12 -4.38
C LEU A 299 -4.14 -17.81 -3.67
N GLY A 300 -3.84 -16.76 -4.45
CA GLY A 300 -3.70 -15.41 -3.95
C GLY A 300 -5.08 -14.83 -3.70
N LEU A 301 -5.51 -14.79 -2.43
CA LEU A 301 -6.80 -14.21 -2.07
C LEU A 301 -6.83 -12.69 -2.25
N GLU A 302 -5.68 -12.03 -2.38
CA GLU A 302 -5.58 -10.58 -2.58
C GLU A 302 -6.23 -10.10 -3.89
N ALA A 303 -6.46 -10.98 -4.86
CA ALA A 303 -7.23 -10.66 -6.08
C ALA A 303 -8.74 -10.88 -5.96
N CYS A 304 -9.22 -11.64 -4.95
CA CYS A 304 -10.66 -11.82 -4.71
C CYS A 304 -11.28 -10.65 -3.93
N THR A 305 -10.49 -9.91 -3.15
CA THR A 305 -11.02 -8.84 -2.27
C THR A 305 -11.19 -7.47 -2.96
N LEU A 306 -10.77 -7.33 -4.23
CA LEU A 306 -10.99 -6.12 -5.04
C LEU A 306 -12.23 -6.20 -5.96
N TYR A 307 -12.99 -7.29 -5.89
CA TYR A 307 -14.32 -7.44 -6.48
C TYR A 307 -15.35 -7.68 -5.38
N LEU A 308 -15.58 -6.65 -4.56
CA LEU A 308 -16.80 -6.43 -3.76
C LEU A 308 -17.07 -4.93 -3.73
#